data_AF-A0A353A0D9-F1
#
_entry.id   AF-A0A353A0D9-F1
#
_cell.length_a   1.000
_cell.length_b   1.000
_cell.length_c   1.000
_cell.angle_alpha   90.00
_cell.angle_beta   90.00
_cell.angle_gamma   90.00
#
_symmetry.space_group_name_H-M   'P 1'
#
loop_
_entity.id
_entity.type
_entity.pdbx_description
1 polymer ?
#
loop_
_entity_poly.entity_id
_entity_poly.type
_entity_poly.pdbx_seq_one_letter_code
_entity_poly.pdbx_strand_id
1 'polypeptide(L)'
;MRGNIRLLYIIMCGMAAFLAASCQGDLPGGEDAGEGTAVTVTLDIHSRANGTRATGVPEGAEYDIEKIHSWWVAFVNQGDRKVQAVVERPAGNTSYVEQESVDMKVAKGKYVLYAFANISQDSLYQQTGLQFTPGKQCPDVDTATLTLLQDWNIGTDIPMTGKQQVEVTGHNSVSIEVVRMLAKMDVTFTNESGKDITVNSLTMEQSPTDHVPLLPNYSYLQNGMPEAADTAGARAYVRDYGGGALLTKYGGGMARSYRDVFYVRESQARTVTRRYRLAVSVTREDDAASTQLFALTRDLYSIYRNDHVVVPIVLSDFQVGVDARFYPPIGGYPAVMTSGSGEDFYCEFGTEGDFELFLSVRDALKGNALVYGAGDPCYSSVVKAVSDPQNILTKYPSVSATGEIVGRLNSNKGKASVDVEVTVHRNGAADQVYDRRIYLIRK
;
A
#
# COMPACT_ATOMS: atom_id res chain seq x y z
N MET A 1 31.09 48.45 -2.83
CA MET A 1 30.80 49.27 -4.03
C MET A 1 29.97 48.41 -4.98
N ARG A 2 28.81 48.93 -5.40
CA ARG A 2 28.03 48.61 -6.63
C ARG A 2 27.81 47.12 -6.94
N GLY A 3 26.61 46.55 -6.92
CA GLY A 3 25.25 47.09 -6.93
C GLY A 3 24.39 46.23 -7.88
N ASN A 4 23.12 46.04 -7.53
CA ASN A 4 21.98 45.78 -8.44
C ASN A 4 21.99 44.42 -9.21
N ILE A 5 20.89 43.72 -9.48
CA ILE A 5 19.46 44.02 -9.52
C ILE A 5 18.69 42.67 -9.53
N ARG A 6 17.46 42.69 -9.00
CA ARG A 6 16.45 41.63 -9.03
C ARG A 6 16.10 41.19 -10.46
N LEU A 7 15.70 39.93 -10.67
CA LEU A 7 14.56 39.68 -11.55
C LEU A 7 13.78 38.40 -11.20
N LEU A 8 12.54 38.67 -10.78
CA LEU A 8 11.38 37.81 -10.68
C LEU A 8 10.64 37.90 -12.04
N TYR A 9 10.45 36.82 -12.80
CA TYR A 9 9.45 36.74 -13.88
C TYR A 9 8.92 35.29 -13.94
N ILE A 10 7.71 35.06 -13.42
CA ILE A 10 6.39 35.11 -14.08
C ILE A 10 6.03 33.76 -14.71
N ILE A 11 5.12 33.06 -14.01
CA ILE A 11 4.24 32.04 -14.57
C ILE A 11 3.16 32.81 -15.35
N MET A 12 3.30 32.85 -16.67
CA MET A 12 2.25 33.14 -17.64
C MET A 12 2.57 32.37 -18.91
N CYS A 13 1.72 31.41 -19.26
CA CYS A 13 1.51 30.89 -20.62
C CYS A 13 0.47 29.76 -20.49
N GLY A 14 -0.71 29.78 -21.11
CA GLY A 14 -1.28 30.77 -22.01
C GLY A 14 -2.77 30.50 -22.12
N MET A 15 -3.55 31.58 -22.04
CA MET A 15 -4.97 31.60 -22.34
C MET A 15 -5.10 31.59 -23.87
N ALA A 16 -5.31 30.42 -24.45
CA ALA A 16 -5.69 30.30 -25.85
C ALA A 16 -7.21 30.52 -25.93
N ALA A 17 -7.61 31.75 -26.27
CA ALA A 17 -8.98 32.06 -26.63
C ALA A 17 -9.32 31.37 -27.97
N PHE A 18 -9.92 30.18 -27.90
CA PHE A 18 -10.63 29.59 -29.04
C PHE A 18 -12.08 30.05 -28.99
N LEU A 19 -12.38 31.07 -29.80
CA LEU A 19 -13.75 31.33 -30.26
C LEU A 19 -14.11 30.19 -31.23
N ALA A 20 -14.80 29.18 -30.73
CA ALA A 20 -15.50 28.21 -31.54
C ALA A 20 -16.98 28.25 -31.17
N ALA A 21 -17.81 28.66 -32.13
CA ALA A 21 -19.24 28.48 -32.07
C ALA A 21 -19.54 26.97 -31.92
N SER A 22 -20.14 26.58 -30.81
CA SER A 22 -20.75 25.26 -30.67
C SER A 22 -22.26 25.41 -30.49
N CYS A 23 -22.97 24.65 -31.33
CA CYS A 23 -24.40 24.63 -31.42
C CYS A 23 -25.07 24.22 -30.11
N GLN A 24 -26.22 24.84 -29.86
CA GLN A 24 -27.23 24.45 -28.89
C GLN A 24 -27.45 22.94 -28.86
N GLY A 25 -27.18 22.33 -27.72
CA GLY A 25 -27.98 21.24 -27.19
C GLY A 25 -28.81 21.82 -26.05
N ASP A 26 -30.09 22.11 -26.33
CA ASP A 26 -31.04 22.49 -25.30
C ASP A 26 -31.10 21.38 -24.25
N LEU A 27 -30.89 21.75 -22.98
CA LEU A 27 -31.14 20.84 -21.86
C LEU A 27 -32.63 20.48 -21.86
N PRO A 28 -33.01 19.19 -21.83
CA PRO A 28 -34.41 18.82 -21.73
C PRO A 28 -34.97 19.32 -20.40
N GLY A 29 -36.03 20.14 -20.49
CA GLY A 29 -36.70 20.74 -19.36
C GLY A 29 -37.22 19.69 -18.39
N GLY A 30 -36.63 19.67 -17.19
CA GLY A 30 -37.25 19.11 -15.99
C GLY A 30 -37.86 20.26 -15.20
N GLU A 31 -39.18 20.21 -15.00
CA GLU A 31 -39.96 21.20 -14.25
C GLU A 31 -39.45 21.38 -12.81
N ASP A 32 -39.33 22.65 -12.43
CA ASP A 32 -39.28 23.25 -11.09
C ASP A 32 -38.36 22.62 -10.02
N ALA A 33 -37.08 23.03 -10.08
CA ALA A 33 -36.22 23.11 -8.91
C ALA A 33 -35.41 24.42 -8.92
N GLY A 34 -35.96 25.46 -8.29
CA GLY A 34 -35.27 26.69 -7.86
C GLY A 34 -34.62 27.54 -8.97
N GLU A 35 -35.28 28.62 -9.38
CA GLU A 35 -34.71 29.66 -10.26
C GLU A 35 -33.45 30.31 -9.67
N GLY A 36 -32.30 29.70 -9.89
CA GLY A 36 -30.99 30.35 -9.86
C GLY A 36 -30.52 30.60 -11.27
N THR A 37 -30.08 31.82 -11.59
CA THR A 37 -29.50 32.14 -12.91
C THR A 37 -28.35 31.19 -13.21
N ALA A 38 -28.45 30.38 -14.26
CA ALA A 38 -27.38 29.51 -14.72
C ALA A 38 -26.16 30.36 -15.12
N VAL A 39 -24.98 29.96 -14.68
CA VAL A 39 -23.71 30.64 -14.93
C VAL A 39 -22.72 29.69 -15.58
N THR A 40 -21.82 30.22 -16.40
CA THR A 40 -20.69 29.47 -16.92
C THR A 40 -19.69 29.22 -15.80
N VAL A 41 -19.30 27.97 -15.63
CA VAL A 41 -18.33 27.50 -14.64
C VAL A 41 -17.34 26.61 -15.37
N THR A 42 -16.05 26.80 -15.12
CA THR A 42 -15.02 25.84 -15.54
C THR A 42 -14.94 24.74 -14.48
N LEU A 43 -15.12 23.48 -14.86
CA LEU A 43 -14.90 22.33 -14.01
C LEU A 43 -13.50 21.78 -14.27
N ASP A 44 -12.66 21.82 -13.24
CA ASP A 44 -11.32 21.25 -13.23
C ASP A 44 -11.34 19.90 -12.51
N ILE A 45 -11.45 18.81 -13.26
CA ILE A 45 -11.27 17.45 -12.73
C ILE A 45 -9.79 17.07 -12.85
N HIS A 46 -9.21 16.53 -11.79
CA HIS A 46 -7.82 16.09 -11.80
C HIS A 46 -7.61 14.84 -10.95
N SER A 47 -6.74 13.97 -11.42
CA SER A 47 -6.13 12.93 -10.61
C SER A 47 -5.05 13.56 -9.73
N ARG A 48 -4.74 12.92 -8.61
CA ARG A 48 -3.54 13.29 -7.83
C ARG A 48 -2.31 12.83 -8.60
N ALA A 49 -1.75 13.70 -9.44
CA ALA A 49 -0.44 13.53 -10.05
C ALA A 49 0.65 13.69 -8.98
N ASN A 50 0.80 12.72 -8.09
CA ASN A 50 2.07 12.60 -7.37
C ASN A 50 3.08 12.06 -8.38
N GLY A 51 4.27 12.66 -8.46
CA GLY A 51 5.33 12.38 -9.45
C GLY A 51 5.93 10.97 -9.41
N THR A 52 5.12 9.93 -9.31
CA THR A 52 5.46 8.52 -9.22
C THR A 52 5.25 7.84 -10.57
N ARG A 53 5.69 8.48 -11.66
CA ARG A 53 5.94 7.75 -12.90
C ARG A 53 7.06 6.76 -12.61
N ALA A 54 6.72 5.48 -12.68
CA ALA A 54 7.66 4.39 -12.62
C ALA A 54 8.72 4.58 -13.72
N THR A 55 10.01 4.61 -13.37
CA THR A 55 11.09 4.54 -14.37
C THR A 55 10.94 3.24 -15.14
N GLY A 56 10.79 3.29 -16.46
CA GLY A 56 10.61 2.10 -17.31
C GLY A 56 9.17 1.82 -17.77
N VAL A 57 8.18 2.69 -17.50
CA VAL A 57 6.93 2.67 -18.27
C VAL A 57 7.27 3.13 -19.70
N PRO A 58 6.99 2.32 -20.73
CA PRO A 58 7.27 2.68 -22.12
C PRO A 58 6.70 4.06 -22.47
N GLU A 59 7.42 4.79 -23.32
CA GLU A 59 6.97 6.04 -23.91
C GLU A 59 5.81 5.73 -24.88
N GLY A 60 4.60 5.71 -24.33
CA GLY A 60 3.33 5.42 -25.00
C GLY A 60 2.17 5.93 -24.16
N ALA A 61 2.19 7.24 -23.87
CA ALA A 61 1.32 7.97 -22.94
C ALA A 61 -0.20 7.85 -23.17
N GLU A 62 -0.62 7.09 -24.19
CA GLU A 62 -1.99 6.82 -24.62
C GLU A 62 -2.52 5.47 -24.14
N TYR A 63 -1.82 4.70 -23.29
CA TYR A 63 -2.37 3.46 -22.69
C TYR A 63 -2.15 3.38 -21.17
N ASP A 64 -1.91 4.53 -20.55
CA ASP A 64 -1.68 4.60 -19.12
C ASP A 64 -3.02 4.46 -18.37
N ILE A 65 -3.29 3.25 -17.87
CA ILE A 65 -4.50 2.93 -17.11
C ILE A 65 -4.62 3.73 -15.80
N GLU A 66 -3.56 4.43 -15.36
CA GLU A 66 -3.58 5.33 -14.20
C GLU A 66 -4.10 6.73 -14.55
N LYS A 67 -4.35 7.04 -15.83
CA LYS A 67 -4.92 8.33 -16.27
C LYS A 67 -6.45 8.33 -16.31
N ILE A 68 -7.02 9.52 -16.47
CA ILE A 68 -8.44 9.72 -16.73
C ILE A 68 -8.70 9.53 -18.24
N HIS A 69 -9.43 8.47 -18.58
CA HIS A 69 -9.85 8.15 -19.94
C HIS A 69 -11.31 8.53 -20.18
N SER A 70 -12.13 8.46 -19.14
CA SER A 70 -13.52 8.92 -19.13
C SER A 70 -13.85 9.50 -17.77
N TRP A 71 -14.82 10.41 -17.71
CA TRP A 71 -15.32 10.90 -16.43
C TRP A 71 -16.73 11.49 -16.56
N TRP A 72 -17.42 11.56 -15.43
CA TRP A 72 -18.63 12.34 -15.24
C TRP A 72 -18.72 12.83 -13.78
N VAL A 73 -19.44 13.93 -13.58
CA VAL A 73 -19.60 14.59 -12.27
C VAL A 73 -21.07 14.93 -12.03
N ALA A 74 -21.61 14.49 -10.91
CA ALA A 74 -22.94 14.87 -10.45
C ALA A 74 -22.85 16.04 -9.47
N PHE A 75 -23.61 17.10 -9.73
CA PHE A 75 -23.79 18.26 -8.86
C PHE A 75 -25.05 18.04 -8.03
N VAL A 76 -24.90 17.90 -6.72
CA VAL A 76 -26.03 17.67 -5.80
C VAL A 76 -26.18 18.88 -4.90
N ASN A 77 -27.36 19.50 -4.88
CA ASN A 77 -27.62 20.67 -4.05
C ASN A 77 -27.52 20.31 -2.57
N GLN A 78 -26.78 21.10 -1.78
CA GLN A 78 -26.58 20.81 -0.36
C GLN A 78 -27.85 20.95 0.49
N GLY A 79 -28.78 21.81 0.09
CA GLY A 79 -29.98 22.13 0.86
C GLY A 79 -31.04 21.03 0.76
N ASP A 80 -31.47 20.68 -0.45
CA ASP A 80 -32.55 19.71 -0.70
C ASP A 80 -32.03 18.32 -1.11
N ARG A 81 -30.72 18.17 -1.30
CA ARG A 81 -30.06 16.93 -1.75
C ARG A 81 -30.57 16.42 -3.11
N LYS A 82 -31.16 17.26 -3.94
CA LYS A 82 -31.51 16.89 -5.33
C LYS A 82 -30.30 16.98 -6.24
N VAL A 83 -30.26 16.10 -7.24
CA VAL A 83 -29.29 16.19 -8.34
C VAL A 83 -29.66 17.38 -9.20
N GLN A 84 -28.80 18.38 -9.27
CA GLN A 84 -29.00 19.58 -10.08
C GLN A 84 -28.58 19.33 -11.53
N ALA A 85 -27.42 18.72 -11.72
CA ALA A 85 -26.84 18.47 -13.03
C ALA A 85 -25.93 17.25 -12.99
N VAL A 86 -25.81 16.57 -14.13
CA VAL A 86 -24.76 15.59 -14.39
C VAL A 86 -24.00 16.07 -15.60
N VAL A 87 -22.68 16.19 -15.48
CA VAL A 87 -21.83 16.59 -16.59
C VAL A 87 -20.88 15.47 -16.92
N GLU A 88 -20.82 15.15 -18.21
CA GLU A 88 -19.96 14.11 -18.76
C GLU A 88 -18.80 14.72 -19.52
N ARG A 89 -17.74 13.93 -19.65
CA ARG A 89 -16.62 14.23 -20.53
C ARG A 89 -17.11 14.52 -21.96
N PRO A 90 -16.75 15.66 -22.58
CA PRO A 90 -17.12 15.95 -23.96
C PRO A 90 -16.63 14.86 -24.92
N ALA A 91 -17.50 14.38 -25.81
CA ALA A 91 -17.17 13.28 -26.73
C ALA A 91 -16.00 13.57 -27.68
N GLY A 92 -15.67 14.85 -27.92
CA GLY A 92 -14.51 15.26 -28.70
C GLY A 92 -13.17 15.09 -27.98
N ASN A 93 -13.18 14.87 -26.67
CA ASN A 93 -11.99 14.72 -25.86
C ASN A 93 -11.61 13.24 -25.78
N THR A 94 -10.61 12.84 -26.57
CA THR A 94 -10.18 11.43 -26.68
C THR A 94 -8.85 11.15 -25.98
N SER A 95 -8.06 12.18 -25.67
CA SER A 95 -6.75 12.01 -25.03
C SER A 95 -6.87 11.51 -23.59
N TYR A 96 -5.89 10.73 -23.12
CA TYR A 96 -5.82 10.31 -21.72
C TYR A 96 -5.03 11.33 -20.91
N VAL A 97 -5.65 11.84 -19.85
CA VAL A 97 -5.19 13.05 -19.15
C VAL A 97 -5.14 12.84 -17.64
N GLU A 98 -4.28 13.61 -16.97
CA GLU A 98 -4.28 13.70 -15.50
C GLU A 98 -5.24 14.80 -15.03
N GLN A 99 -5.53 15.77 -15.90
CA GLN A 99 -6.40 16.88 -15.60
C GLN A 99 -7.17 17.27 -16.87
N GLU A 100 -8.44 17.60 -16.69
CA GLU A 100 -9.26 18.17 -17.75
C GLU A 100 -10.09 19.32 -17.21
N SER A 101 -10.18 20.38 -18.02
CA SER A 101 -10.96 21.57 -17.73
C SER A 101 -12.06 21.70 -18.77
N VAL A 102 -13.31 21.77 -18.35
CA VAL A 102 -14.44 21.98 -19.26
C VAL A 102 -15.38 23.06 -18.76
N ASP A 103 -15.87 23.88 -19.68
CA ASP A 103 -16.89 24.88 -19.36
C ASP A 103 -18.28 24.25 -19.39
N MET A 104 -19.08 24.57 -18.38
CA MET A 104 -20.46 24.09 -18.24
C MET A 104 -21.38 25.19 -17.72
N LYS A 105 -22.69 24.98 -17.84
CA LYS A 105 -23.71 25.85 -17.24
C LYS A 105 -24.36 25.17 -16.04
N VAL A 106 -24.25 25.79 -14.86
CA VAL A 106 -24.88 25.31 -13.61
C VAL A 106 -25.47 26.50 -12.87
N ALA A 107 -26.58 26.29 -12.17
CA ALA A 107 -27.18 27.34 -11.33
C ALA A 107 -26.24 27.73 -10.19
N LYS A 108 -26.29 28.99 -9.75
CA LYS A 108 -25.58 29.42 -8.54
C LYS A 108 -26.10 28.65 -7.33
N GLY A 109 -25.21 28.26 -6.42
CA GLY A 109 -25.59 27.50 -5.24
C GLY A 109 -24.43 26.77 -4.59
N LYS A 110 -24.74 26.08 -3.49
CA LYS A 110 -23.80 25.22 -2.76
C LYS A 110 -24.07 23.78 -3.13
N TYR A 111 -23.02 23.06 -3.53
CA TYR A 111 -23.11 21.71 -4.06
C TYR A 111 -22.19 20.75 -3.32
N VAL A 112 -22.59 19.48 -3.28
CA VAL A 112 -21.70 18.33 -3.14
C VAL A 112 -21.50 17.76 -4.54
N LEU A 113 -20.26 17.71 -5.01
CA LEU A 113 -19.94 17.00 -6.23
C LEU A 113 -19.57 15.56 -5.91
N TYR A 114 -20.02 14.65 -6.77
CA TYR A 114 -19.55 13.28 -6.85
C TYR A 114 -18.93 13.08 -8.23
N ALA A 115 -17.62 12.84 -8.28
CA ALA A 115 -16.88 12.62 -9.51
C ALA A 115 -16.51 11.15 -9.66
N PHE A 116 -16.63 10.66 -10.89
CA PHE A 116 -16.32 9.29 -11.27
C PHE A 116 -15.47 9.35 -12.53
N ALA A 117 -14.27 8.81 -12.46
CA ALA A 117 -13.40 8.64 -13.62
C ALA A 117 -13.16 7.16 -13.86
N ASN A 118 -13.15 6.77 -15.14
CA ASN A 118 -13.03 5.39 -15.60
C ASN A 118 -14.15 4.47 -15.03
N ILE A 119 -15.30 5.04 -14.70
CA ILE A 119 -16.52 4.34 -14.27
C ILE A 119 -17.66 4.99 -15.04
N SER A 120 -18.31 4.25 -15.94
CA SER A 120 -19.51 4.76 -16.63
C SER A 120 -20.72 4.79 -15.69
N GLN A 121 -21.70 5.66 -15.97
CA GLN A 121 -22.96 5.69 -15.23
C GLN A 121 -23.67 4.32 -15.25
N ASP A 122 -23.66 3.64 -16.39
CA ASP A 122 -24.24 2.30 -16.54
C ASP A 122 -23.52 1.25 -15.68
N SER A 123 -22.18 1.26 -15.66
CA SER A 123 -21.39 0.34 -14.84
C SER A 123 -21.64 0.58 -13.34
N LEU A 124 -21.72 1.85 -12.93
CA LEU A 124 -22.06 2.21 -11.56
C LEU A 124 -23.46 1.69 -11.20
N TYR A 125 -24.46 1.94 -12.05
CA TYR A 125 -25.83 1.50 -11.82
C TYR A 125 -25.94 -0.03 -11.74
N GLN A 126 -25.29 -0.76 -12.64
CA GLN A 126 -25.32 -2.22 -12.62
C GLN A 126 -24.71 -2.83 -11.35
N GLN A 127 -23.66 -2.22 -10.81
CA GLN A 127 -22.97 -2.75 -9.62
C GLN A 127 -23.60 -2.29 -8.31
N THR A 128 -24.23 -1.11 -8.28
CA THR A 128 -24.62 -0.44 -7.02
C THR A 128 -26.11 -0.09 -6.94
N GLY A 129 -26.81 -0.08 -8.08
CA GLY A 129 -28.17 0.46 -8.20
C GLY A 129 -28.25 1.99 -8.12
N LEU A 130 -27.13 2.70 -7.99
CA LEU A 130 -27.12 4.15 -7.89
C LEU A 130 -27.36 4.79 -9.25
N GLN A 131 -28.24 5.79 -9.28
CA GLN A 131 -28.50 6.61 -10.46
C GLN A 131 -28.59 8.08 -10.07
N PHE A 132 -27.89 8.93 -10.80
CA PHE A 132 -27.93 10.38 -10.62
C PHE A 132 -28.82 11.00 -11.69
N THR A 133 -30.09 11.22 -11.37
CA THR A 133 -31.05 11.79 -12.32
C THR A 133 -31.35 13.25 -11.95
N PRO A 134 -31.08 14.22 -12.84
CA PRO A 134 -31.43 15.62 -12.59
C PRO A 134 -32.88 15.80 -12.13
N GLY A 135 -33.09 16.65 -11.12
CA GLY A 135 -34.39 16.91 -10.49
C GLY A 135 -34.84 15.84 -9.49
N LYS A 136 -34.17 14.67 -9.41
CA LYS A 136 -34.47 13.61 -8.43
C LYS A 136 -33.59 13.73 -7.19
N GLN A 137 -34.01 13.07 -6.13
CA GLN A 137 -33.22 12.93 -4.91
C GLN A 137 -31.90 12.22 -5.22
N CYS A 138 -30.79 12.74 -4.71
CA CYS A 138 -29.50 12.04 -4.77
C CYS A 138 -29.61 10.70 -4.02
N PRO A 139 -29.19 9.58 -4.62
CA PRO A 139 -29.22 8.28 -3.95
C PRO A 139 -28.23 8.26 -2.77
N ASP A 140 -28.30 7.22 -1.94
CA ASP A 140 -27.37 7.08 -0.81
C ASP A 140 -25.99 6.58 -1.29
N VAL A 141 -25.08 7.52 -1.52
CA VAL A 141 -23.74 7.26 -2.07
C VAL A 141 -22.73 6.89 -0.97
N ASP A 142 -22.94 7.36 0.26
CA ASP A 142 -21.91 7.34 1.30
C ASP A 142 -21.65 5.93 1.86
N THR A 143 -22.62 5.02 1.75
CA THR A 143 -22.48 3.61 2.15
C THR A 143 -22.26 2.66 0.98
N ALA A 144 -22.25 3.17 -0.25
CA ALA A 144 -22.14 2.33 -1.43
C ALA A 144 -20.74 1.73 -1.58
N THR A 145 -20.69 0.55 -2.19
CA THR A 145 -19.43 -0.15 -2.48
C THR A 145 -19.39 -0.58 -3.94
N LEU A 146 -18.22 -0.52 -4.56
CA LEU A 146 -17.96 -1.06 -5.89
C LEU A 146 -17.25 -2.40 -5.76
N THR A 147 -17.55 -3.36 -6.63
CA THR A 147 -16.86 -4.66 -6.64
C THR A 147 -15.60 -4.56 -7.48
N LEU A 148 -14.44 -4.64 -6.84
CA LEU A 148 -13.14 -4.64 -7.49
C LEU A 148 -12.48 -6.01 -7.29
N LEU A 149 -12.34 -6.77 -8.38
CA LEU A 149 -11.77 -8.11 -8.35
C LEU A 149 -10.33 -8.10 -7.83
N GLN A 150 -9.94 -9.24 -7.25
CA GLN A 150 -8.61 -9.48 -6.69
C GLN A 150 -7.48 -9.24 -7.69
N ASP A 151 -7.58 -9.83 -8.87
CA ASP A 151 -6.61 -9.63 -9.95
C ASP A 151 -7.13 -8.53 -10.88
N TRP A 152 -6.77 -7.29 -10.56
CA TRP A 152 -7.09 -6.17 -11.44
C TRP A 152 -6.34 -6.35 -12.76
N ASN A 153 -7.11 -6.38 -13.86
CA ASN A 153 -6.56 -6.55 -15.18
C ASN A 153 -5.76 -5.29 -15.57
N ILE A 154 -4.49 -5.48 -15.92
CA ILE A 154 -3.60 -4.39 -16.36
C ILE A 154 -4.03 -3.73 -17.68
N GLY A 155 -4.98 -4.32 -18.40
CA GLY A 155 -5.64 -3.73 -19.58
C GLY A 155 -6.96 -3.02 -19.27
N THR A 156 -7.32 -2.85 -18.00
CA THR A 156 -8.55 -2.16 -17.58
C THR A 156 -8.23 -0.88 -16.83
N ASP A 157 -8.81 0.22 -17.29
CA ASP A 157 -8.64 1.55 -16.70
C ASP A 157 -8.98 1.55 -15.22
N ILE A 158 -8.16 2.22 -14.42
CA ILE A 158 -8.33 2.18 -12.96
C ILE A 158 -9.49 3.10 -12.57
N PRO A 159 -10.53 2.58 -11.88
CA PRO A 159 -11.63 3.39 -11.40
C PRO A 159 -11.13 4.40 -10.37
N MET A 160 -11.58 5.64 -10.51
CA MET A 160 -11.28 6.71 -9.57
C MET A 160 -12.56 7.42 -9.15
N THR A 161 -12.60 7.87 -7.90
CA THR A 161 -13.75 8.60 -7.38
C THR A 161 -13.32 9.78 -6.54
N GLY A 162 -14.21 10.77 -6.45
CA GLY A 162 -13.99 12.00 -5.71
C GLY A 162 -15.29 12.52 -5.09
N LYS A 163 -15.18 13.18 -3.94
CA LYS A 163 -16.28 13.91 -3.29
C LYS A 163 -15.75 15.24 -2.79
N GLN A 164 -16.43 16.32 -3.14
CA GLN A 164 -16.03 17.66 -2.71
C GLN A 164 -17.24 18.56 -2.50
N GLN A 165 -17.18 19.43 -1.50
CA GLN A 165 -18.17 20.51 -1.33
C GLN A 165 -17.66 21.78 -2.02
N VAL A 166 -18.51 22.42 -2.82
CA VAL A 166 -18.17 23.67 -3.51
C VAL A 166 -19.32 24.67 -3.46
N GLU A 167 -19.00 25.92 -3.81
CA GLU A 167 -19.96 27.00 -3.99
C GLU A 167 -19.78 27.62 -5.38
N VAL A 168 -20.87 27.66 -6.15
CA VAL A 168 -20.94 28.26 -7.48
C VAL A 168 -21.54 29.66 -7.36
N THR A 169 -20.75 30.68 -7.70
CA THR A 169 -21.13 32.10 -7.53
C THR A 169 -21.25 32.88 -8.84
N GLY A 170 -20.67 32.40 -9.95
CA GLY A 170 -20.81 32.96 -11.29
C GLY A 170 -19.54 33.44 -12.01
N HIS A 171 -18.36 33.41 -11.38
CA HIS A 171 -17.09 33.84 -11.99
C HIS A 171 -15.90 32.91 -11.69
N ASN A 172 -16.15 31.64 -11.36
CA ASN A 172 -15.14 30.79 -10.75
C ASN A 172 -14.99 29.45 -11.49
N SER A 173 -13.77 28.93 -11.47
CA SER A 173 -13.52 27.50 -11.64
C SER A 173 -13.93 26.75 -10.38
N VAL A 174 -14.53 25.57 -10.53
CA VAL A 174 -14.73 24.59 -9.46
C VAL A 174 -13.82 23.40 -9.73
N SER A 175 -13.14 22.91 -8.70
CA SER A 175 -12.21 21.79 -8.86
C SER A 175 -12.59 20.60 -8.00
N ILE A 176 -12.38 19.40 -8.55
CA ILE A 176 -12.57 18.13 -7.86
C ILE A 176 -11.41 17.18 -8.15
N GLU A 177 -10.84 16.63 -7.07
CA GLU A 177 -9.84 15.57 -7.12
C GLU A 177 -10.57 14.22 -7.26
N VAL A 178 -10.10 13.37 -8.17
CA VAL A 178 -10.42 11.94 -8.19
C VAL A 178 -9.19 11.13 -7.79
N VAL A 179 -9.37 10.11 -6.97
CA VAL A 179 -8.29 9.23 -6.52
C VAL A 179 -8.57 7.80 -6.91
N ARG A 180 -7.52 7.03 -7.26
CA ARG A 180 -7.65 5.60 -7.57
C ARG A 180 -8.36 4.88 -6.42
N MET A 181 -9.31 4.01 -6.74
CA MET A 181 -9.95 3.12 -5.76
C MET A 181 -9.03 1.98 -5.32
N LEU A 182 -7.90 1.77 -6.01
CA LEU A 182 -6.88 0.77 -5.73
C LEU A 182 -5.55 1.43 -5.34
N ALA A 183 -4.74 0.73 -4.56
CA ALA A 183 -3.35 1.04 -4.30
C ALA A 183 -2.44 0.40 -5.36
N LYS A 184 -1.32 1.05 -5.67
CA LYS A 184 -0.28 0.53 -6.56
C LYS A 184 0.80 -0.15 -5.73
N MET A 185 1.06 -1.42 -6.02
CA MET A 185 2.20 -2.17 -5.48
C MET A 185 3.32 -2.19 -6.51
N ASP A 186 4.51 -1.80 -6.10
CA ASP A 186 5.73 -1.82 -6.90
C ASP A 186 6.74 -2.71 -6.20
N VAL A 187 6.85 -3.96 -6.66
CA VAL A 187 7.73 -4.97 -6.06
C VAL A 187 8.99 -5.08 -6.90
N THR A 188 10.14 -5.14 -6.24
CA THR A 188 11.41 -5.43 -6.91
C THR A 188 12.09 -6.59 -6.20
N PHE A 189 12.23 -7.71 -6.90
CA PHE A 189 13.03 -8.84 -6.46
C PHE A 189 14.47 -8.61 -6.89
N THR A 190 15.42 -8.83 -6.00
CA THR A 190 16.85 -8.72 -6.27
C THR A 190 17.54 -9.99 -5.81
N ASN A 191 18.28 -10.63 -6.71
CA ASN A 191 19.05 -11.83 -6.37
C ASN A 191 20.47 -11.48 -5.94
N GLU A 192 20.75 -11.67 -4.65
CA GLU A 192 22.07 -11.51 -4.05
C GLU A 192 22.67 -12.85 -3.61
N SER A 193 22.10 -13.97 -4.07
CA SER A 193 22.58 -15.31 -3.82
C SER A 193 23.65 -15.75 -4.83
N GLY A 194 24.40 -16.79 -4.48
CA GLY A 194 25.37 -17.45 -5.35
C GLY A 194 24.77 -18.38 -6.41
N LYS A 195 23.44 -18.48 -6.51
CA LYS A 195 22.72 -19.34 -7.47
C LYS A 195 21.73 -18.54 -8.30
N ASP A 196 21.43 -19.02 -9.50
CA ASP A 196 20.30 -18.48 -10.26
C ASP A 196 19.01 -18.80 -9.50
N ILE A 197 18.08 -17.86 -9.47
CA ILE A 197 16.79 -18.01 -8.79
C ILE A 197 15.66 -17.65 -9.73
N THR A 198 14.71 -18.56 -9.89
CA THR A 198 13.42 -18.29 -10.52
C THR A 198 12.41 -17.94 -9.43
N VAL A 199 11.82 -16.74 -9.51
CA VAL A 199 10.66 -16.38 -8.69
C VAL A 199 9.41 -16.92 -9.36
N ASN A 200 8.69 -17.81 -8.67
CA ASN A 200 7.48 -18.46 -9.19
C ASN A 200 6.24 -17.66 -8.83
N SER A 201 6.13 -17.20 -7.59
CA SER A 201 4.97 -16.40 -7.14
C SER A 201 5.29 -15.54 -5.93
N LEU A 202 4.49 -14.48 -5.76
CA LEU A 202 4.39 -13.68 -4.55
C LEU A 202 2.99 -13.82 -3.98
N THR A 203 2.88 -14.08 -2.69
CA THR A 203 1.61 -14.12 -1.97
C THR A 203 1.62 -13.10 -0.83
N MET A 204 0.51 -12.40 -0.66
CA MET A 204 0.31 -11.46 0.46
C MET A 204 -1.15 -11.49 0.95
N GLU A 205 -1.39 -10.98 2.15
CA GLU A 205 -2.76 -10.77 2.65
C GLU A 205 -3.43 -9.59 1.93
N GLN A 206 -4.74 -9.69 1.70
CA GLN A 206 -5.56 -8.61 1.14
C GLN A 206 -6.92 -8.52 1.84
N SER A 207 -7.70 -7.49 1.49
CA SER A 207 -9.10 -7.35 1.91
C SER A 207 -9.87 -8.65 1.68
N PRO A 208 -10.66 -9.10 2.69
CA PRO A 208 -11.43 -10.35 2.63
C PRO A 208 -12.61 -10.29 1.65
N THR A 209 -12.93 -9.10 1.16
CA THR A 209 -14.05 -8.82 0.27
C THR A 209 -13.57 -8.12 -0.99
N ASP A 210 -14.29 -8.31 -2.09
CA ASP A 210 -14.12 -7.54 -3.33
C ASP A 210 -14.83 -6.18 -3.27
N HIS A 211 -15.67 -5.95 -2.27
CA HIS A 211 -16.41 -4.70 -2.10
C HIS A 211 -15.53 -3.61 -1.49
N VAL A 212 -15.31 -2.52 -2.25
CA VAL A 212 -14.56 -1.34 -1.83
C VAL A 212 -15.52 -0.16 -1.68
N PRO A 213 -15.49 0.61 -0.58
CA PRO A 213 -16.26 1.83 -0.43
C PRO A 213 -16.11 2.75 -1.65
N LEU A 214 -17.24 3.16 -2.22
CA LEU A 214 -17.27 3.88 -3.49
C LEU A 214 -16.51 5.21 -3.40
N LEU A 215 -16.62 5.91 -2.28
CA LEU A 215 -16.03 7.23 -2.08
C LEU A 215 -14.79 7.17 -1.17
N PRO A 216 -13.80 8.06 -1.37
CA PRO A 216 -12.65 8.14 -0.49
C PRO A 216 -13.06 8.60 0.92
N ASN A 217 -12.49 7.96 1.94
CA ASN A 217 -12.60 8.41 3.33
C ASN A 217 -11.35 9.17 3.75
N TYR A 218 -11.35 10.48 3.56
CA TYR A 218 -10.21 11.34 3.89
C TYR A 218 -9.89 11.41 5.40
N SER A 219 -10.81 10.98 6.28
CA SER A 219 -10.52 10.93 7.73
C SER A 219 -9.45 9.90 8.08
N TYR A 220 -9.26 8.87 7.25
CA TYR A 220 -8.23 7.85 7.45
C TYR A 220 -6.81 8.43 7.40
N LEU A 221 -6.59 9.52 6.65
CA LEU A 221 -5.29 10.18 6.59
C LEU A 221 -4.89 10.85 7.91
N GLN A 222 -5.87 11.19 8.76
CA GLN A 222 -5.65 11.85 10.05
C GLN A 222 -5.74 10.86 11.21
N ASN A 223 -6.70 9.93 11.14
CA ASN A 223 -7.07 9.05 12.25
C ASN A 223 -6.53 7.62 12.08
N GLY A 224 -5.93 7.30 10.94
CA GLY A 224 -5.61 5.94 10.55
C GLY A 224 -6.84 5.15 10.08
N MET A 225 -6.60 4.06 9.36
CA MET A 225 -7.67 3.11 9.05
C MET A 225 -8.11 2.39 10.34
N PRO A 226 -9.43 2.22 10.58
CA PRO A 226 -9.91 1.45 11.72
C PRO A 226 -9.32 0.04 11.78
N GLU A 227 -9.12 -0.47 12.98
CA GLU A 227 -8.65 -1.85 13.15
C GLU A 227 -9.62 -2.85 12.52
N ALA A 228 -9.08 -3.72 11.68
CA ALA A 228 -9.83 -4.75 11.01
C ALA A 228 -10.32 -5.76 12.06
N ALA A 229 -11.63 -5.98 12.13
CA ALA A 229 -12.19 -6.97 13.05
C ALA A 229 -11.58 -8.36 12.78
N ASP A 230 -11.09 -9.01 13.83
CA ASP A 230 -10.39 -10.31 13.78
C ASP A 230 -11.29 -11.45 13.22
N THR A 231 -12.60 -11.23 13.10
CA THR A 231 -13.60 -12.22 12.65
C THR A 231 -13.76 -12.32 11.13
N ALA A 232 -13.25 -11.36 10.34
CA ALA A 232 -13.25 -11.45 8.88
C ALA A 232 -11.94 -12.11 8.41
N GLY A 233 -11.99 -13.37 7.99
CA GLY A 233 -10.80 -14.13 7.58
C GLY A 233 -10.01 -13.46 6.47
N ALA A 234 -8.68 -13.37 6.58
CA ALA A 234 -7.83 -12.79 5.54
C ALA A 234 -7.91 -13.62 4.25
N ARG A 235 -7.92 -12.94 3.09
CA ARG A 235 -7.87 -13.60 1.78
C ARG A 235 -6.47 -13.42 1.18
N ALA A 236 -5.86 -14.53 0.75
CA ALA A 236 -4.57 -14.50 0.08
C ALA A 236 -4.71 -13.89 -1.31
N TYR A 237 -3.83 -12.95 -1.64
CA TYR A 237 -3.56 -12.46 -3.00
C TYR A 237 -2.33 -13.19 -3.52
N VAL A 238 -2.43 -13.80 -4.70
CA VAL A 238 -1.34 -14.56 -5.32
C VAL A 238 -1.01 -13.94 -6.66
N ARG A 239 0.20 -13.38 -6.78
CA ARG A 239 0.79 -12.95 -8.04
C ARG A 239 1.66 -14.07 -8.58
N ASP A 240 1.18 -14.75 -9.62
CA ASP A 240 1.92 -15.80 -10.32
C ASP A 240 2.82 -15.19 -11.40
N TYR A 241 4.07 -15.62 -11.44
CA TYR A 241 5.07 -15.20 -12.43
C TYR A 241 5.32 -16.27 -13.49
N GLY A 242 4.74 -17.47 -13.36
CA GLY A 242 4.85 -18.56 -14.35
C GLY A 242 6.30 -18.98 -14.65
N GLY A 243 7.23 -18.73 -13.71
CA GLY A 243 8.67 -18.94 -13.91
C GLY A 243 9.36 -17.92 -14.83
N GLY A 244 8.66 -16.86 -15.25
CA GLY A 244 9.19 -15.79 -16.11
C GLY A 244 10.13 -14.79 -15.40
N ALA A 245 10.25 -14.88 -14.08
CA ALA A 245 11.10 -14.01 -13.27
C ALA A 245 12.41 -14.71 -12.88
N LEU A 246 13.25 -15.03 -13.88
CA LEU A 246 14.60 -15.57 -13.67
C LEU A 246 15.59 -14.45 -13.31
N LEU A 247 16.27 -14.63 -12.19
CA LEU A 247 17.30 -13.74 -11.68
C LEU A 247 18.63 -14.48 -11.63
N THR A 248 19.59 -14.08 -12.46
CA THR A 248 20.94 -14.66 -12.45
C THR A 248 21.65 -14.40 -11.13
N LYS A 249 22.51 -15.33 -10.72
CA LYS A 249 23.31 -15.25 -9.50
C LYS A 249 24.13 -13.98 -9.40
N TYR A 250 24.42 -13.60 -8.16
CA TYR A 250 25.29 -12.47 -7.85
C TYR A 250 26.75 -12.78 -8.20
N GLY A 251 27.32 -11.97 -9.09
CA GLY A 251 28.70 -12.12 -9.59
C GLY A 251 29.71 -11.10 -9.08
N GLY A 252 29.42 -10.38 -7.97
CA GLY A 252 30.35 -9.39 -7.40
C GLY A 252 30.29 -7.99 -8.02
N GLY A 253 29.10 -7.57 -8.47
CA GLY A 253 28.86 -6.26 -9.08
C GLY A 253 27.41 -5.81 -8.87
N MET A 254 26.63 -5.75 -9.96
CA MET A 254 25.19 -5.44 -9.88
C MET A 254 24.38 -6.73 -9.73
N ALA A 255 23.59 -6.81 -8.67
CA ALA A 255 22.59 -7.86 -8.51
C ALA A 255 21.53 -7.76 -9.62
N ARG A 256 21.05 -8.91 -10.13
CA ARG A 256 19.97 -8.91 -11.11
C ARG A 256 18.65 -8.69 -10.39
N SER A 257 17.82 -7.82 -10.97
CA SER A 257 16.51 -7.52 -10.42
C SER A 257 15.39 -7.76 -11.42
N TYR A 258 14.21 -8.10 -10.89
CA TYR A 258 12.95 -8.22 -11.61
C TYR A 258 11.93 -7.34 -10.90
N ARG A 259 11.28 -6.46 -11.65
CA ARG A 259 10.30 -5.52 -11.13
C ARG A 259 8.93 -5.85 -11.70
N ASP A 260 7.92 -5.83 -10.84
CA ASP A 260 6.53 -6.02 -11.21
C ASP A 260 5.65 -4.96 -10.53
N VAL A 261 4.60 -4.56 -11.22
CA VAL A 261 3.63 -3.58 -10.73
C VAL A 261 2.23 -4.19 -10.84
N PHE A 262 1.49 -4.15 -9.74
CA PHE A 262 0.13 -4.64 -9.67
C PHE A 262 -0.70 -3.77 -8.72
N TYR A 263 -2.01 -3.99 -8.69
CA TYR A 263 -2.93 -3.17 -7.90
C TYR A 263 -3.67 -4.02 -6.88
N VAL A 264 -3.86 -3.44 -5.70
CA VAL A 264 -4.54 -4.10 -4.58
C VAL A 264 -5.60 -3.19 -3.99
N ARG A 265 -6.65 -3.79 -3.42
CA ARG A 265 -7.66 -3.06 -2.65
C ARG A 265 -7.07 -2.51 -1.35
N GLU A 266 -7.67 -1.43 -0.87
CA GLU A 266 -7.39 -0.91 0.47
C GLU A 266 -7.62 -1.99 1.53
N SER A 267 -6.71 -2.07 2.50
CA SER A 267 -6.74 -3.11 3.52
C SER A 267 -5.87 -2.77 4.72
N GLN A 268 -6.03 -3.55 5.79
CA GLN A 268 -5.13 -3.56 6.94
C GLN A 268 -4.45 -4.91 7.03
N ALA A 269 -3.20 -4.91 7.49
CA ALA A 269 -2.56 -6.14 7.90
C ALA A 269 -3.29 -6.76 9.10
N ARG A 270 -3.58 -8.05 9.00
CA ARG A 270 -4.33 -8.81 10.04
C ARG A 270 -3.44 -9.70 10.88
N THR A 271 -2.14 -9.76 10.55
CA THR A 271 -1.16 -10.47 11.37
C THR A 271 -1.15 -9.94 12.80
N VAL A 272 -0.69 -10.77 13.72
CA VAL A 272 -0.40 -10.39 15.11
C VAL A 272 0.59 -9.24 15.23
N THR A 273 1.39 -9.00 14.18
CA THR A 273 2.34 -7.88 14.11
C THR A 273 1.77 -6.62 13.50
N ARG A 274 0.54 -6.70 12.99
CA ARG A 274 -0.12 -5.67 12.18
C ARG A 274 0.74 -5.25 10.98
N ARG A 275 1.63 -6.11 10.49
CA ARG A 275 2.44 -5.93 9.28
C ARG A 275 2.06 -6.97 8.23
N TYR A 276 2.11 -6.61 6.96
CA TYR A 276 1.80 -7.56 5.88
C TYR A 276 2.83 -8.69 5.86
N ARG A 277 2.34 -9.92 5.77
CA ARG A 277 3.16 -11.09 5.48
C ARG A 277 3.28 -11.25 3.98
N LEU A 278 4.52 -11.41 3.51
CA LEU A 278 4.87 -11.77 2.15
C LEU A 278 5.36 -13.21 2.14
N ALA A 279 4.90 -14.00 1.19
CA ALA A 279 5.37 -15.34 0.92
C ALA A 279 5.82 -15.42 -0.54
N VAL A 280 7.10 -15.71 -0.78
CA VAL A 280 7.70 -15.77 -2.11
C VAL A 280 8.06 -17.22 -2.41
N SER A 281 7.46 -17.79 -3.45
CA SER A 281 7.86 -19.10 -3.96
C SER A 281 9.02 -18.95 -4.93
N VAL A 282 10.12 -19.66 -4.68
CA VAL A 282 11.33 -19.61 -5.52
C VAL A 282 11.84 -21.01 -5.86
N THR A 283 12.48 -21.15 -7.01
CA THR A 283 13.25 -22.34 -7.39
C THR A 283 14.68 -21.90 -7.62
N ARG A 284 15.66 -22.45 -6.88
CA ARG A 284 17.07 -22.16 -7.14
C ARG A 284 17.65 -23.11 -8.18
N GLU A 285 18.75 -22.69 -8.79
CA GLU A 285 19.59 -23.55 -9.62
C GLU A 285 19.88 -24.87 -8.89
N ASP A 286 19.68 -25.99 -9.59
CA ASP A 286 19.82 -27.38 -9.12
C ASP A 286 18.79 -27.87 -8.08
N ASP A 287 17.84 -27.03 -7.64
CA ASP A 287 16.80 -27.49 -6.71
C ASP A 287 15.76 -28.35 -7.44
N ALA A 288 15.44 -29.52 -6.89
CA ALA A 288 14.43 -30.43 -7.46
C ALA A 288 12.98 -29.94 -7.25
N ALA A 289 12.76 -28.98 -6.36
CA ALA A 289 11.44 -28.44 -6.02
C ALA A 289 11.54 -26.98 -5.55
N SER A 290 10.43 -26.25 -5.69
CA SER A 290 10.33 -24.87 -5.19
C SER A 290 10.25 -24.80 -3.66
N THR A 291 10.78 -23.72 -3.09
CA THR A 291 10.74 -23.40 -1.67
C THR A 291 9.96 -22.10 -1.45
N GLN A 292 9.15 -22.03 -0.40
CA GLN A 292 8.54 -20.77 0.05
C GLN A 292 9.42 -20.04 1.06
N LEU A 293 9.63 -18.76 0.81
CA LEU A 293 10.32 -17.82 1.70
C LEU A 293 9.28 -16.87 2.30
N PHE A 294 9.39 -16.57 3.59
CA PHE A 294 8.46 -15.69 4.28
C PHE A 294 9.18 -14.46 4.83
N ALA A 295 8.51 -13.31 4.75
CA ALA A 295 8.96 -12.06 5.33
C ALA A 295 7.78 -11.25 5.84
N LEU A 296 8.01 -10.45 6.88
CA LEU A 296 7.10 -9.38 7.28
C LEU A 296 7.58 -8.08 6.64
N THR A 297 6.63 -7.25 6.20
CA THR A 297 6.95 -5.88 5.82
C THR A 297 7.49 -5.11 7.01
N ARG A 298 8.39 -4.16 6.76
CA ARG A 298 8.99 -3.35 7.83
C ARG A 298 7.99 -2.35 8.41
N ASP A 299 7.49 -1.44 7.57
CA ASP A 299 6.63 -0.32 8.00
C ASP A 299 5.31 -0.25 7.22
N LEU A 300 4.82 -1.37 6.69
CA LEU A 300 3.52 -1.43 6.01
C LEU A 300 2.48 -2.08 6.92
N TYR A 301 1.61 -1.25 7.51
CA TYR A 301 0.55 -1.66 8.43
C TYR A 301 -0.85 -1.57 7.80
N SER A 302 -1.01 -0.67 6.84
CA SER A 302 -2.24 -0.46 6.10
C SER A 302 -1.89 -0.08 4.68
N ILE A 303 -2.77 -0.44 3.75
CA ILE A 303 -2.68 -0.04 2.35
C ILE A 303 -3.91 0.83 2.09
N TYR A 304 -3.70 2.11 1.80
CA TYR A 304 -4.78 3.02 1.44
C TYR A 304 -4.97 3.01 -0.08
N ARG A 305 -6.21 3.26 -0.51
CA ARG A 305 -6.48 3.55 -1.93
C ARG A 305 -5.58 4.69 -2.40
N ASN A 306 -5.18 4.67 -3.66
CA ASN A 306 -4.27 5.65 -4.27
C ASN A 306 -2.83 5.66 -3.72
N ASP A 307 -2.47 4.81 -2.75
CA ASP A 307 -1.07 4.65 -2.35
C ASP A 307 -0.20 4.14 -3.50
N HIS A 308 1.10 4.44 -3.39
CA HIS A 308 2.16 3.80 -4.15
C HIS A 308 3.12 3.15 -3.15
N VAL A 309 3.00 1.84 -2.99
CA VAL A 309 3.74 1.05 -2.01
C VAL A 309 4.89 0.37 -2.72
N VAL A 310 6.12 0.74 -2.35
CA VAL A 310 7.35 0.15 -2.90
C VAL A 310 7.86 -0.92 -1.94
N VAL A 311 8.02 -2.14 -2.44
CA VAL A 311 8.45 -3.30 -1.65
C VAL A 311 9.69 -3.93 -2.28
N PRO A 312 10.90 -3.60 -1.78
CA PRO A 312 12.12 -4.29 -2.18
C PRO A 312 12.20 -5.65 -1.50
N ILE A 313 12.46 -6.70 -2.27
CA ILE A 313 12.62 -8.08 -1.81
C ILE A 313 14.01 -8.56 -2.22
N VAL A 314 14.87 -8.80 -1.23
CA VAL A 314 16.23 -9.32 -1.45
C VAL A 314 16.23 -10.81 -1.19
N LEU A 315 16.63 -11.59 -2.20
CA LEU A 315 16.80 -13.03 -2.12
C LEU A 315 18.27 -13.35 -1.83
N SER A 316 18.50 -14.15 -0.79
CA SER A 316 19.83 -14.42 -0.26
C SER A 316 20.03 -15.89 0.12
N ASP A 317 21.28 -16.22 0.41
CA ASP A 317 21.70 -17.52 0.90
C ASP A 317 21.72 -17.62 2.42
N PHE A 318 21.34 -16.60 3.18
CA PHE A 318 21.47 -16.63 4.64
C PHE A 318 20.13 -16.88 5.33
N GLN A 319 20.14 -17.76 6.33
CA GLN A 319 19.00 -18.07 7.18
C GLN A 319 19.29 -17.64 8.61
N VAL A 320 18.30 -17.00 9.25
CA VAL A 320 18.34 -16.61 10.66
C VAL A 320 17.46 -17.56 11.46
N GLY A 321 18.05 -18.22 12.45
CA GLY A 321 17.41 -19.03 13.49
C GLY A 321 17.58 -18.40 14.88
N VAL A 322 16.81 -18.89 15.85
CA VAL A 322 16.89 -18.47 17.26
C VAL A 322 16.86 -19.69 18.16
N ASP A 323 17.74 -19.70 19.16
CA ASP A 323 17.79 -20.64 20.27
C ASP A 323 17.69 -19.84 21.59
N ALA A 324 17.24 -20.45 22.69
CA ALA A 324 17.12 -19.76 23.98
C ALA A 324 17.65 -20.61 25.14
N ARG A 325 18.39 -19.95 26.03
CA ARG A 325 18.80 -20.47 27.33
C ARG A 325 18.11 -19.70 28.44
N PHE A 326 17.76 -20.41 29.50
CA PHE A 326 17.00 -19.86 30.62
C PHE A 326 17.65 -20.26 31.95
N TYR A 327 17.77 -19.30 32.87
CA TYR A 327 18.43 -19.47 34.16
C TYR A 327 17.42 -19.20 35.29
N PRO A 328 16.58 -20.19 35.63
CA PRO A 328 15.60 -20.04 36.70
C PRO A 328 16.28 -20.00 38.09
N PRO A 329 15.60 -19.47 39.12
CA PRO A 329 15.98 -19.65 40.52
C PRO A 329 16.13 -21.14 40.88
N ILE A 330 16.95 -21.45 41.91
CA ILE A 330 17.23 -22.83 42.35
C ILE A 330 15.92 -23.61 42.55
N GLY A 331 15.68 -24.63 41.71
CA GLY A 331 14.48 -25.47 41.75
C GLY A 331 13.42 -25.19 40.66
N GLY A 332 13.64 -24.26 39.72
CA GLY A 332 12.74 -24.02 38.58
C GLY A 332 12.94 -24.98 37.40
N TYR A 333 11.87 -25.25 36.65
CA TYR A 333 11.91 -26.06 35.43
C TYR A 333 12.63 -25.30 34.29
N PRO A 334 13.40 -25.99 33.43
CA PRO A 334 13.99 -25.38 32.24
C PRO A 334 12.92 -24.85 31.29
N ALA A 335 13.24 -23.81 30.51
CA ALA A 335 12.35 -23.32 29.45
C ALA A 335 12.06 -24.42 28.42
N VAL A 336 10.83 -24.47 27.92
CA VAL A 336 10.45 -25.38 26.84
C VAL A 336 10.43 -24.55 25.56
N MET A 337 11.40 -24.83 24.69
CA MET A 337 11.47 -24.22 23.37
C MET A 337 10.58 -25.00 22.43
N THR A 338 9.53 -24.35 21.93
CA THR A 338 8.70 -24.93 20.88
C THR A 338 8.98 -24.14 19.62
N SER A 339 9.69 -24.76 18.67
CA SER A 339 9.84 -24.21 17.32
C SER A 339 8.47 -24.11 16.68
N GLY A 340 7.93 -22.89 16.62
CA GLY A 340 6.81 -22.58 15.75
C GLY A 340 7.27 -22.73 14.30
N SER A 341 6.46 -23.39 13.49
CA SER A 341 6.70 -23.53 12.05
C SER A 341 6.96 -22.16 11.39
N GLY A 342 8.18 -21.98 10.88
CA GLY A 342 8.49 -21.15 9.71
C GLY A 342 8.59 -19.63 9.85
N GLU A 343 7.98 -18.98 10.83
CA GLU A 343 7.71 -17.53 10.73
C GLU A 343 7.99 -16.70 12.00
N ASP A 344 7.82 -17.28 13.18
CA ASP A 344 7.97 -16.61 14.48
C ASP A 344 8.69 -17.53 15.46
N PHE A 345 9.55 -16.96 16.31
CA PHE A 345 10.23 -17.72 17.36
C PHE A 345 9.43 -17.63 18.65
N TYR A 346 9.03 -18.76 19.20
CA TYR A 346 8.29 -18.84 20.47
C TYR A 346 9.20 -19.39 21.56
N CYS A 347 9.42 -18.61 22.60
CA CYS A 347 10.17 -18.99 23.79
C CYS A 347 9.19 -19.10 24.96
N GLU A 348 8.96 -20.30 25.48
CA GLU A 348 8.06 -20.51 26.61
C GLU A 348 8.82 -20.72 27.92
N PHE A 349 8.43 -19.95 28.94
CA PHE A 349 9.08 -19.89 30.25
C PHE A 349 8.09 -20.27 31.35
N GLY A 350 8.42 -21.35 32.07
CA GLY A 350 7.59 -21.88 33.16
C GLY A 350 7.77 -21.18 34.51
N THR A 351 8.84 -20.41 34.68
CA THR A 351 9.12 -19.63 35.90
C THR A 351 9.63 -18.22 35.58
N GLU A 352 9.70 -17.35 36.59
CA GLU A 352 10.44 -16.09 36.50
C GLU A 352 11.96 -16.37 36.45
N GLY A 353 12.76 -15.42 35.97
CA GLY A 353 14.21 -15.59 35.86
C GLY A 353 14.85 -14.79 34.72
N ASP A 354 16.19 -14.85 34.67
CA ASP A 354 16.96 -14.27 33.57
C ASP A 354 16.96 -15.23 32.37
N PHE A 355 16.95 -14.66 31.16
CA PHE A 355 17.04 -15.43 29.93
C PHE A 355 18.09 -14.84 28.98
N GLU A 356 18.61 -15.70 28.11
CA GLU A 356 19.52 -15.38 27.02
C GLU A 356 18.97 -16.02 25.74
N LEU A 357 18.77 -15.24 24.69
CA LEU A 357 18.40 -15.74 23.36
C LEU A 357 19.62 -15.65 22.44
N PHE A 358 19.95 -16.77 21.79
CA PHE A 358 21.03 -16.89 20.83
C PHE A 358 20.45 -16.82 19.43
N LEU A 359 20.82 -15.79 18.68
CA LEU A 359 20.56 -15.77 17.25
C LEU A 359 21.60 -16.66 16.56
N SER A 360 21.17 -17.45 15.58
CA SER A 360 22.08 -18.22 14.74
C SER A 360 21.86 -17.82 13.30
N VAL A 361 22.90 -17.32 12.63
CA VAL A 361 22.84 -17.06 11.19
C VAL A 361 23.66 -18.12 10.47
N ARG A 362 23.11 -18.73 9.43
CA ARG A 362 23.78 -19.76 8.64
C ARG A 362 23.75 -19.41 7.16
N ASP A 363 24.86 -19.68 6.48
CA ASP A 363 24.90 -19.79 5.03
C ASP A 363 24.20 -21.10 4.63
N ALA A 364 23.06 -20.98 3.95
CA ALA A 364 22.19 -22.08 3.54
C ALA A 364 22.76 -22.88 2.37
N LEU A 365 23.74 -22.35 1.63
CA LEU A 365 24.44 -23.08 0.57
C LEU A 365 25.63 -23.87 1.11
N LYS A 366 26.43 -23.26 1.98
CA LYS A 366 27.66 -23.87 2.51
C LYS A 366 27.44 -24.60 3.84
N GLY A 367 26.32 -24.35 4.51
CA GLY A 367 26.00 -24.88 5.84
C GLY A 367 26.76 -24.22 6.99
N ASN A 368 27.62 -23.24 6.70
CA ASN A 368 28.48 -22.59 7.69
C ASN A 368 27.68 -21.64 8.58
N ALA A 369 27.87 -21.74 9.90
CA ALA A 369 27.37 -20.73 10.83
C ALA A 369 28.24 -19.48 10.75
N LEU A 370 27.60 -18.31 10.66
CA LEU A 370 28.27 -17.03 10.74
C LEU A 370 28.56 -16.69 12.20
N VAL A 371 29.62 -15.92 12.43
CA VAL A 371 30.03 -15.47 13.75
C VAL A 371 29.53 -14.04 13.99
N TYR A 372 29.09 -13.76 15.21
CA TYR A 372 28.63 -12.43 15.60
C TYR A 372 29.82 -11.45 15.60
N GLY A 373 29.71 -10.35 14.85
CA GLY A 373 30.68 -9.25 14.80
C GLY A 373 32.07 -9.62 14.27
N ALA A 374 32.30 -10.83 13.78
CA ALA A 374 33.61 -11.30 13.36
C ALA A 374 33.57 -12.25 12.17
N GLY A 375 34.57 -12.18 11.29
CA GLY A 375 34.66 -12.98 10.06
C GLY A 375 34.05 -12.30 8.83
N ASP A 376 34.07 -13.01 7.70
CA ASP A 376 33.44 -12.59 6.45
C ASP A 376 32.87 -13.82 5.72
N PRO A 377 31.54 -13.95 5.60
CA PRO A 377 30.53 -13.05 6.16
C PRO A 377 30.41 -13.15 7.69
N CYS A 378 29.98 -12.07 8.34
CA CYS A 378 29.62 -12.04 9.76
C CYS A 378 28.23 -11.43 9.97
N TYR A 379 27.71 -11.43 11.20
CA TYR A 379 26.42 -10.81 11.48
C TYR A 379 26.42 -9.95 12.75
N SER A 380 25.53 -8.98 12.82
CA SER A 380 25.21 -8.20 14.02
C SER A 380 23.69 -8.20 14.27
N SER A 381 23.25 -7.75 15.44
CA SER A 381 21.82 -7.62 15.73
C SER A 381 21.51 -6.47 16.65
N VAL A 382 20.27 -5.96 16.57
CA VAL A 382 19.75 -4.87 17.41
C VAL A 382 18.30 -5.18 17.80
N VAL A 383 17.95 -4.97 19.07
CA VAL A 383 16.55 -4.97 19.51
C VAL A 383 15.93 -3.63 19.11
N LYS A 384 14.93 -3.67 18.23
CA LYS A 384 14.26 -2.48 17.66
C LYS A 384 13.08 -2.03 18.51
N ALA A 385 12.29 -2.98 19.00
CA ALA A 385 11.11 -2.70 19.81
C ALA A 385 10.82 -3.86 20.75
N VAL A 386 10.23 -3.53 21.91
CA VAL A 386 9.67 -4.51 22.83
C VAL A 386 8.24 -4.10 23.13
N SER A 387 7.31 -5.04 22.98
CA SER A 387 5.92 -4.89 23.41
C SER A 387 5.66 -5.84 24.56
N ASP A 388 5.30 -5.30 25.72
CA ASP A 388 5.00 -6.06 26.94
C ASP A 388 3.67 -5.59 27.55
N PRO A 389 2.53 -5.77 26.86
CA PRO A 389 1.23 -5.30 27.35
C PRO A 389 0.78 -6.01 28.62
N GLN A 390 1.32 -7.20 28.89
CA GLN A 390 0.99 -8.01 30.06
C GLN A 390 2.01 -7.87 31.20
N ASN A 391 2.98 -6.95 31.06
CA ASN A 391 4.01 -6.64 32.05
C ASN A 391 4.71 -7.91 32.60
N ILE A 392 5.14 -8.81 31.72
CA ILE A 392 5.85 -10.04 32.11
C ILE A 392 7.36 -9.83 32.29
N LEU A 393 7.90 -8.66 31.90
CA LEU A 393 9.33 -8.34 31.96
C LEU A 393 9.65 -7.43 33.15
N THR A 394 10.78 -7.70 33.81
CA THR A 394 11.41 -6.79 34.79
C THR A 394 12.68 -6.13 34.25
N LYS A 395 13.32 -6.75 33.25
CA LYS A 395 14.39 -6.15 32.47
C LYS A 395 14.07 -6.34 30.99
N TYR A 396 13.93 -5.22 30.29
CA TYR A 396 13.64 -5.24 28.86
C TYR A 396 14.80 -5.87 28.05
N PRO A 397 14.48 -6.71 27.06
CA PRO A 397 15.43 -7.31 26.13
C PRO A 397 16.41 -6.30 25.51
N SER A 398 17.70 -6.63 25.54
CA SER A 398 18.76 -5.88 24.87
C SER A 398 19.84 -6.82 24.36
N VAL A 399 20.50 -6.47 23.25
CA VAL A 399 21.64 -7.24 22.72
C VAL A 399 22.88 -7.01 23.59
N SER A 400 23.54 -8.10 24.00
CA SER A 400 24.79 -8.09 24.76
C SER A 400 25.98 -7.74 23.84
N ALA A 401 27.17 -7.58 24.43
CA ALA A 401 28.41 -7.40 23.66
C ALA A 401 28.78 -8.64 22.81
N THR A 402 28.31 -9.82 23.20
CA THR A 402 28.58 -11.11 22.55
C THR A 402 27.46 -11.57 21.63
N GLY A 403 26.39 -10.79 21.50
CA GLY A 403 25.31 -10.99 20.52
C GLY A 403 24.07 -11.70 21.04
N GLU A 404 24.04 -12.12 22.30
CA GLU A 404 22.84 -12.68 22.94
C GLU A 404 21.83 -11.58 23.28
N ILE A 405 20.55 -11.87 23.12
CA ILE A 405 19.49 -11.01 23.63
C ILE A 405 19.22 -11.40 25.08
N VAL A 406 19.50 -10.49 26.01
CA VAL A 406 19.36 -10.73 27.44
C VAL A 406 18.18 -9.96 28.03
N GLY A 407 17.43 -10.59 28.92
CA GLY A 407 16.31 -9.97 29.60
C GLY A 407 15.92 -10.73 30.88
N ARG A 408 14.91 -10.21 31.58
CA ARG A 408 14.41 -10.85 32.82
C ARG A 408 12.89 -10.88 32.85
N LEU A 409 12.35 -12.05 33.14
CA LEU A 409 10.92 -12.28 33.36
C LEU A 409 10.58 -12.14 34.84
N ASN A 410 9.36 -11.68 35.12
CA ASN A 410 8.75 -11.66 36.45
C ASN A 410 7.73 -12.79 36.61
N SER A 411 6.95 -12.72 37.69
CA SER A 411 5.94 -13.72 38.06
C SER A 411 4.62 -13.61 37.30
N ASN A 412 4.37 -12.50 36.58
CA ASN A 412 3.15 -12.32 35.80
C ASN A 412 3.11 -13.29 34.61
N LYS A 413 1.93 -13.86 34.37
CA LYS A 413 1.70 -14.71 33.20
C LYS A 413 1.26 -13.86 32.01
N GLY A 414 1.66 -14.27 30.82
CA GLY A 414 1.30 -13.55 29.60
C GLY A 414 2.33 -13.67 28.51
N LYS A 415 2.25 -12.75 27.55
CA LYS A 415 3.02 -12.72 26.33
C LYS A 415 3.63 -11.33 26.14
N ALA A 416 4.92 -11.31 25.81
CA ALA A 416 5.63 -10.16 25.27
C ALA A 416 6.18 -10.51 23.89
N SER A 417 6.53 -9.49 23.11
CA SER A 417 7.21 -9.66 21.82
C SER A 417 8.42 -8.75 21.71
N VAL A 418 9.48 -9.27 21.08
CA VAL A 418 10.74 -8.56 20.82
C VAL A 418 10.95 -8.54 19.31
N ASP A 419 11.03 -7.33 18.75
CA ASP A 419 11.41 -7.13 17.35
C ASP A 419 12.92 -6.93 17.28
N VAL A 420 13.59 -7.74 16.46
CA VAL A 420 15.04 -7.82 16.33
C VAL A 420 15.40 -7.63 14.86
N GLU A 421 16.33 -6.72 14.60
CA GLU A 421 16.98 -6.55 13.30
C GLU A 421 18.29 -7.32 13.32
N VAL A 422 18.51 -8.23 12.37
CA VAL A 422 19.75 -9.00 12.20
C VAL A 422 20.39 -8.57 10.89
N THR A 423 21.63 -8.08 10.94
CA THR A 423 22.34 -7.61 9.76
C THR A 423 23.49 -8.55 9.44
N VAL A 424 23.52 -9.10 8.23
CA VAL A 424 24.63 -9.89 7.71
C VAL A 424 25.55 -8.96 6.92
N HIS A 425 26.79 -8.85 7.39
CA HIS A 425 27.84 -8.06 6.78
C HIS A 425 28.67 -8.92 5.83
N ARG A 426 28.91 -8.40 4.63
CA ARG A 426 29.63 -9.09 3.57
C ARG A 426 30.62 -8.13 2.92
N ASN A 427 31.85 -8.57 2.73
CA ASN A 427 32.82 -7.74 2.04
C ASN A 427 32.49 -7.64 0.54
N GLY A 428 32.51 -6.42 -0.02
CA GLY A 428 32.23 -6.19 -1.45
C GLY A 428 30.77 -6.42 -1.89
N ALA A 429 29.83 -6.51 -0.95
CA ALA A 429 28.39 -6.58 -1.22
C ALA A 429 27.62 -5.72 -0.21
N ALA A 430 26.36 -5.39 -0.52
CA ALA A 430 25.50 -4.68 0.42
C ALA A 430 25.20 -5.56 1.65
N ASP A 431 25.05 -4.91 2.81
CA ASP A 431 24.56 -5.57 4.02
C ASP A 431 23.14 -6.12 3.79
N GLN A 432 22.87 -7.31 4.32
CA GLN A 432 21.54 -7.92 4.26
C GLN A 432 20.88 -7.85 5.61
N VAL A 433 19.65 -7.32 5.64
CA VAL A 433 18.94 -7.04 6.89
C VAL A 433 17.71 -7.94 7.00
N TYR A 434 17.56 -8.57 8.15
CA TYR A 434 16.48 -9.49 8.47
C TYR A 434 15.75 -9.01 9.73
N ASP A 435 14.49 -8.59 9.59
CA ASP A 435 13.63 -8.30 10.73
C ASP A 435 12.97 -9.60 11.23
N ARG A 436 13.04 -9.86 12.54
CA ARG A 436 12.48 -11.05 13.20
C ARG A 436 11.70 -10.66 14.44
N ARG A 437 10.59 -11.36 14.69
CA ARG A 437 9.85 -11.26 15.95
C ARG A 437 10.05 -12.50 16.80
N ILE A 438 10.35 -12.29 18.07
CA ILE A 438 10.45 -13.34 19.08
C ILE A 438 9.36 -13.12 20.11
N TYR A 439 8.52 -14.12 20.33
CA TYR A 439 7.51 -14.12 21.39
C TYR A 439 8.06 -14.77 22.64
N LEU A 440 7.95 -14.04 23.75
CA LEU A 440 8.25 -14.51 25.09
C LEU A 440 6.91 -14.85 25.75
N ILE A 441 6.71 -16.12 26.10
CA ILE A 441 5.47 -16.60 26.74
C ILE A 441 5.80 -17.05 28.14
N ARG A 442 5.22 -16.37 29.14
CA ARG A 442 5.33 -16.71 30.56
C ARG A 442 4.06 -17.47 30.98
N LYS A 443 4.21 -18.77 31.24
CA LYS A 443 3.11 -19.69 31.57
C LYS A 443 2.70 -19.72 33.03
#